data_AF-A0A1A3CXK9-F1
#
_entry.id   AF-A0A1A3CXK9-F1
#
_cell.length_a   1.000
_cell.length_b   1.000
_cell.length_c   1.000
_cell.angle_alpha   90.00
_cell.angle_beta   90.00
_cell.angle_gamma   90.00
#
_symmetry.space_group_name_H-M   'P 1'
#
loop_
_entity.id
_entity.type
_entity.pdbx_description
1 polymer ?
#
loop_
_entity_poly.entity_id
_entity_poly.type
_entity_poly.pdbx_seq_one_letter_code
_entity_poly.pdbx_strand_id
1 'polypeptide(L)'
;MRANPDVLSHVGNQLADHGQSLLAVQQLCHDDVGGAQRGWVGSSAAALTGLLDRWAAAGASHLNSIAEYAGGMRTAAAECAELDQRNAASLR
;
A
#
# COMPACT_ATOMS: atom_id res chain seq x y z
N MET A 1 -2.91 -4.86 26.97
CA MET A 1 -3.53 -4.09 25.86
C MET A 1 -4.24 -5.11 24.97
N ARG A 2 -5.56 -5.02 24.75
CA ARG A 2 -6.28 -5.90 23.82
C ARG A 2 -6.36 -5.22 22.46
N ALA A 3 -6.10 -5.96 21.38
CA ALA A 3 -6.35 -5.48 20.03
C ALA A 3 -7.86 -5.35 19.80
N ASN A 4 -8.31 -4.22 19.27
CA ASN A 4 -9.71 -4.02 18.92
C ASN A 4 -9.92 -4.41 17.44
N PRO A 5 -10.73 -5.44 17.14
CA PRO A 5 -10.94 -5.92 15.77
C PRO A 5 -11.55 -4.86 14.85
N ASP A 6 -12.44 -4.01 15.36
CA ASP A 6 -13.06 -2.94 14.56
C ASP A 6 -12.02 -1.89 14.16
N VAL A 7 -11.11 -1.53 15.08
CA VAL A 7 -10.03 -0.58 14.81
C VAL A 7 -9.06 -1.17 13.78
N LEU A 8 -8.67 -2.45 13.94
CA LEU A 8 -7.78 -3.12 12.98
C LEU A 8 -8.40 -3.20 11.59
N SER A 9 -9.69 -3.55 11.48
CA SER A 9 -10.41 -3.59 10.22
C SER A 9 -10.50 -2.20 9.58
N HIS A 10 -10.85 -1.18 10.37
CA HIS A 10 -10.94 0.20 9.89
C HIS A 10 -9.59 0.71 9.35
N VAL A 11 -8.52 0.57 10.12
CA VAL A 11 -7.18 1.01 9.70
C VAL A 11 -6.68 0.21 8.49
N GLY A 12 -6.95 -1.10 8.44
CA GLY A 12 -6.61 -1.94 7.29
C GLY A 12 -7.30 -1.47 6.00
N ASN A 13 -8.56 -1.03 6.08
CA ASN A 13 -9.28 -0.48 4.93
C ASN A 13 -8.73 0.89 4.53
N GLN A 14 -8.51 1.79 5.48
CA GLN A 14 -7.89 3.08 5.20
C GLN A 14 -6.54 2.91 4.53
N LEU A 15 -5.69 2.00 5.01
CA LEU A 15 -4.38 1.78 4.44
C LEU A 15 -4.47 1.26 2.99
N ALA A 16 -5.45 0.41 2.68
CA ALA A 16 -5.71 -0.03 1.31
C ALA A 16 -6.14 1.14 0.40
N ASP A 17 -7.03 2.02 0.86
CA ASP A 17 -7.50 3.18 0.11
C ASP A 17 -6.37 4.17 -0.19
N HIS A 18 -5.49 4.41 0.81
CA HIS A 18 -4.29 5.22 0.61
C HIS A 18 -3.33 4.57 -0.40
N GLY A 19 -3.18 3.24 -0.36
CA GLY A 19 -2.40 2.49 -1.34
C GLY A 19 -2.92 2.66 -2.77
N GLN A 20 -4.24 2.61 -2.97
CA GLN A 20 -4.86 2.85 -4.28
C GLN A 20 -4.64 4.29 -4.76
N SER A 21 -4.78 5.26 -3.86
CA SER A 21 -4.53 6.67 -4.17
C SER A 21 -3.08 6.92 -4.60
N LEU A 22 -2.12 6.30 -3.89
CA LEU A 22 -0.70 6.39 -4.22
C LEU A 22 -0.39 5.73 -5.57
N LEU A 23 -0.98 4.57 -5.85
CA LEU A 23 -0.83 3.90 -7.15
C LEU A 23 -1.33 4.79 -8.30
N ALA A 24 -2.50 5.42 -8.12
CA ALA A 24 -3.06 6.32 -9.13
C ALA A 24 -2.13 7.51 -9.41
N VAL A 25 -1.56 8.13 -8.36
CA VAL A 25 -0.58 9.21 -8.53
C VAL A 25 0.70 8.70 -9.23
N GLN A 26 1.19 7.51 -8.87
CA GLN A 26 2.37 6.92 -9.50
C GLN A 26 2.16 6.67 -11.01
N GLN A 27 0.96 6.25 -11.41
CA GLN A 27 0.58 6.07 -12.81
C GLN A 27 0.56 7.40 -13.56
N LEU A 28 -0.05 8.45 -12.99
CA LEU A 28 -0.07 9.79 -13.59
C LEU A 28 1.36 10.31 -13.82
N CYS A 29 2.25 10.16 -12.83
CA CYS A 29 3.65 10.55 -13.00
C CYS A 29 4.36 9.74 -14.09
N HIS A 30 4.03 8.46 -14.26
CA HIS A 30 4.60 7.63 -15.31
C HIS A 30 4.15 8.09 -16.71
N ASP A 31 2.88 8.46 -16.86
CA ASP A 31 2.34 8.98 -18.11
C ASP A 31 2.98 10.33 -18.48
N ASP A 32 3.11 11.24 -17.50
CA ASP A 32 3.79 12.53 -17.68
C ASP A 32 5.26 12.34 -18.11
N VAL A 33 5.96 11.39 -17.49
CA VAL A 33 7.32 10.99 -17.87
C VAL A 33 7.36 10.48 -19.31
N GLY A 34 6.47 9.56 -19.68
CA GLY A 34 6.39 9.02 -21.03
C GLY A 34 6.13 10.09 -22.10
N GLY A 35 5.33 11.10 -21.76
CA GLY A 35 5.10 12.28 -22.60
C GLY A 35 6.36 13.15 -22.76
N ALA A 36 7.08 13.40 -21.68
CA ALA A 36 8.26 14.28 -21.67
C ALA A 36 9.53 13.62 -22.24
N GLN A 37 9.64 12.28 -22.14
CA GLN A 37 10.88 11.54 -22.43
C GLN A 37 11.44 11.78 -23.83
N ARG A 38 10.58 12.03 -24.83
CA ARG A 38 11.00 12.30 -26.22
C ARG A 38 11.87 13.54 -26.37
N GLY A 39 11.78 14.49 -25.44
CA GLY A 39 12.58 15.72 -25.43
C GLY A 39 13.90 15.60 -24.66
N TRP A 40 14.16 14.47 -24.00
CA TRP A 40 15.35 14.33 -23.16
C TRP A 40 16.56 13.92 -23.99
N VAL A 41 17.67 14.63 -23.83
CA VAL A 41 18.90 14.40 -24.60
C VAL A 41 20.12 14.38 -23.67
N GLY A 42 21.10 13.52 -24.00
CA GLY A 42 22.42 13.52 -23.37
C GLY A 42 22.49 12.76 -22.04
N SER A 43 23.59 12.98 -21.31
CA SER A 43 23.89 12.25 -20.06
C SER A 43 22.90 12.55 -18.93
N SER A 44 22.38 13.78 -18.85
CA SER A 44 21.35 14.15 -17.87
C SER A 44 20.03 13.40 -18.10
N ALA A 45 19.68 13.13 -19.36
CA ALA A 45 18.53 12.29 -19.70
C ALA A 45 18.70 10.86 -19.18
N ALA A 46 19.87 10.24 -19.43
CA ALA A 46 20.17 8.91 -18.94
C ALA A 46 20.16 8.83 -17.40
N ALA A 47 20.71 9.85 -16.73
CA ALA A 47 20.67 9.94 -15.28
C ALA A 47 19.23 10.07 -14.73
N LEU A 48 18.39 10.86 -15.39
CA LEU A 48 16.99 11.03 -15.03
C LEU A 48 16.20 9.74 -15.22
N THR A 49 16.37 9.04 -16.35
CA THR A 49 15.76 7.72 -16.57
C THR A 49 16.15 6.75 -15.45
N GLY A 50 17.45 6.65 -15.12
CA GLY A 50 17.90 5.77 -14.04
C GLY A 50 17.36 6.17 -12.66
N LEU A 51 17.11 7.46 -12.42
CA LEU A 51 16.45 7.92 -11.20
C LEU A 51 14.97 7.49 -11.16
N LEU A 52 14.27 7.61 -12.28
CA LEU A 52 12.86 7.24 -12.41
C LEU A 52 12.65 5.72 -12.30
N ASP A 53 13.57 4.91 -12.84
CA ASP A 53 13.53 3.46 -12.68
C ASP A 53 13.65 3.05 -11.20
N ARG A 54 14.61 3.68 -10.47
CA ARG A 54 14.77 3.44 -9.03
C ARG A 54 13.55 3.91 -8.23
N TRP A 55 13.00 5.07 -8.59
CA TRP A 55 11.78 5.59 -7.98
C TRP A 55 10.60 4.63 -8.20
N ALA A 56 10.41 4.12 -9.43
CA ALA A 56 9.34 3.18 -9.74
C ALA A 56 9.49 1.86 -8.96
N ALA A 57 10.72 1.33 -8.86
CA ALA A 57 11.01 0.12 -8.08
C ALA A 57 10.73 0.33 -6.58
N ALA A 58 11.16 1.46 -6.00
CA ALA A 58 10.87 1.81 -4.61
C ALA A 58 9.37 1.99 -4.37
N GLY A 59 8.66 2.66 -5.29
CA GLY A 59 7.21 2.83 -5.24
C GLY A 59 6.46 1.51 -5.24
N ALA A 60 6.85 0.58 -6.13
CA ALA A 60 6.27 -0.77 -6.18
C ALA A 60 6.50 -1.53 -4.86
N SER A 61 7.71 -1.44 -4.29
CA SER A 61 8.02 -2.05 -2.99
C SER A 61 7.14 -1.47 -1.87
N HIS A 62 6.95 -0.15 -1.82
CA HIS A 62 6.10 0.48 -0.80
C HIS A 62 4.63 0.08 -0.98
N LEU A 63 4.10 0.07 -2.21
CA LEU A 63 2.74 -0.36 -2.49
C LEU A 63 2.50 -1.82 -2.07
N ASN A 64 3.48 -2.70 -2.30
CA ASN A 64 3.41 -4.08 -1.84
C ASN A 64 3.35 -4.15 -0.30
N SER A 65 4.23 -3.45 0.40
CA SER A 65 4.21 -3.43 1.88
C SER A 65 2.91 -2.85 2.45
N ILE A 66 2.36 -1.79 1.83
CA ILE A 66 1.05 -1.22 2.20
C ILE A 66 -0.05 -2.28 2.05
N ALA A 67 -0.06 -3.02 0.95
CA ALA A 67 -1.04 -4.08 0.70
C ALA A 67 -0.90 -5.23 1.71
N GLU A 68 0.35 -5.65 2.02
CA GLU A 68 0.65 -6.66 3.03
C GLU A 68 0.14 -6.24 4.42
N TYR A 69 0.42 -5.00 4.84
CA TYR A 69 -0.03 -4.48 6.13
C TYR A 69 -1.55 -4.35 6.19
N ALA A 70 -2.20 -3.83 5.14
CA ALA A 70 -3.65 -3.76 5.06
C ALA A 70 -4.30 -5.14 5.16
N GLY A 71 -3.74 -6.14 4.46
CA GLY A 71 -4.16 -7.53 4.54
C GLY A 71 -3.98 -8.12 5.94
N GLY A 72 -2.79 -7.97 6.51
CA GLY A 72 -2.46 -8.45 7.85
C GLY A 72 -3.36 -7.87 8.94
N MET A 73 -3.70 -6.58 8.85
CA MET A 73 -4.64 -5.95 9.79
C MET A 73 -6.05 -6.54 9.69
N ARG A 74 -6.56 -6.78 8.47
CA ARG A 74 -7.87 -7.43 8.28
C ARG A 74 -7.89 -8.87 8.78
N THR A 75 -6.81 -9.63 8.55
CA THR A 75 -6.66 -10.99 9.08
C THR A 75 -6.66 -10.97 10.60
N ALA A 76 -5.84 -10.11 11.22
CA ALA A 76 -5.78 -9.98 12.67
C ALA A 76 -7.13 -9.55 13.28
N ALA A 77 -7.88 -8.67 12.60
CA ALA A 77 -9.23 -8.30 13.00
C ALA A 77 -10.18 -9.50 13.01
N ALA A 78 -10.16 -10.32 11.97
CA ALA A 78 -10.98 -11.53 11.87
C ALA A 78 -10.64 -12.55 12.97
N GLU A 79 -9.35 -12.79 13.22
CA GLU A 79 -8.89 -13.70 14.27
C GLU A 79 -9.29 -13.21 15.68
N CYS A 80 -9.16 -11.90 15.95
CA CYS A 80 -9.58 -11.32 17.22
C CYS A 80 -11.10 -11.47 17.42
N ALA A 81 -11.91 -11.17 16.39
CA ALA A 81 -13.36 -11.29 16.45
C ALA A 81 -13.80 -12.75 16.69
N GLU A 82 -13.14 -13.72 16.04
CA GLU A 82 -13.41 -15.14 16.25
C GLU A 82 -13.07 -15.59 17.68
N LEU A 83 -11.92 -15.18 18.21
CA LEU A 83 -11.53 -15.49 19.59
C LEU A 83 -12.52 -14.90 20.60
N ASP A 84 -12.95 -13.66 20.40
CA ASP A 84 -13.94 -13.02 21.27
C ASP A 84 -15.30 -13.74 21.21
N GLN A 85 -15.73 -14.17 20.03
CA GLN A 85 -16.95 -14.97 19.87
C GLN A 85 -16.86 -16.33 20.58
N ARG A 86 -15.75 -17.05 20.42
CA ARG A 86 -15.51 -18.34 21.09
C ARG A 86 -15.50 -18.18 22.61
N ASN A 87 -14.79 -17.17 23.12
CA ASN A 87 -14.75 -16.88 24.55
C ASN A 87 -16.15 -16.53 25.11
N ALA A 88 -16.93 -15.71 24.40
CA ALA A 88 -18.28 -15.38 24.79
C ALA A 88 -19.22 -16.59 24.79
N ALA A 89 -19.03 -17.54 23.87
CA ALA A 89 -19.79 -18.78 23.84
C ALA A 89 -19.43 -19.72 25.00
N SER A 90 -18.17 -19.79 25.42
CA SER A 90 -17.74 -20.61 26.57
C SER A 90 -18.18 -20.09 27.93
N LEU A 91 -18.62 -18.82 28.00
CA LEU A 91 -19.10 -18.17 29.23
C LEU A 91 -20.64 -18.18 29.36
N ARG A 92 -21.36 -18.77 28.40
CA ARG A 92 -22.81 -18.99 28.44
C ARG A 92 -23.13 -20.41 28.89
#